data_AF-A0A2H9RQZ6-F1
#
_entry.id   AF-A0A2H9RQZ6-F1
#
_cell.length_a   1.000
_cell.length_b   1.000
_cell.length_c   1.000
_cell.angle_alpha   90.00
_cell.angle_beta   90.00
_cell.angle_gamma   90.00
#
_symmetry.space_group_name_H-M   'P 1'
#
loop_
_entity.id
_entity.type
_entity.pdbx_description
1 polymer ?
#
loop_
_entity_poly.entity_id
_entity_poly.type
_entity_poly.pdbx_seq_one_letter_code
_entity_poly.pdbx_strand_id
1 'polypeptide(L)'
;MTIDLPSRLQDKIFEIRYSADEFVSKIVSYFPFSESEKQEIISILNIEFDEFYSIFTDTVSDDEWEKTKDQIKKKFQDELFDIDNF
;
A
#
# COMPACT_ATOMS: atom_id res chain seq x y z
N MET A 1 17.13 18.71 -4.79
CA MET A 1 17.22 18.41 -3.34
C MET A 1 17.16 16.90 -3.09
N THR A 2 17.93 16.35 -2.15
CA THR A 2 17.85 14.93 -1.75
C THR A 2 17.37 14.87 -0.30
N ILE A 3 16.23 14.24 -0.05
CA ILE A 3 15.68 14.11 1.30
C ILE A 3 16.42 12.97 2.00
N ASP A 4 17.02 13.28 3.15
CA ASP A 4 17.70 12.28 3.97
C ASP A 4 16.70 11.60 4.90
N LEU A 5 15.99 10.59 4.36
CA LEU A 5 15.09 9.76 5.15
C LEU A 5 15.86 8.59 5.79
N PRO A 6 15.49 8.16 7.02
CA PRO A 6 15.96 6.91 7.59
C PRO A 6 15.79 5.73 6.62
N SER A 7 16.75 4.80 6.58
CA SER A 7 16.73 3.66 5.65
C SER A 7 15.43 2.86 5.72
N ARG A 8 14.89 2.65 6.91
CA ARG A 8 13.59 1.97 7.12
C ARG A 8 12.40 2.61 6.38
N LEU A 9 12.46 3.93 6.13
CA LEU A 9 11.45 4.66 5.36
C LEU A 9 11.79 4.64 3.88
N GLN A 10 13.07 4.80 3.52
CA GLN A 10 13.52 4.72 2.13
C GLN A 10 13.17 3.38 1.50
N ASP A 11 13.38 2.27 2.22
CA ASP A 11 13.10 0.91 1.74
C ASP A 11 11.62 0.68 1.40
N LYS A 12 10.71 1.51 1.96
CA LYS A 12 9.27 1.45 1.67
C LYS A 12 8.87 2.31 0.48
N ILE A 13 9.71 3.25 0.05
CA ILE A 13 9.38 4.24 -0.99
C ILE A 13 9.70 3.67 -2.36
N PHE A 14 8.69 3.73 -3.24
CA PHE A 14 8.85 3.44 -4.66
C PHE A 14 9.26 4.69 -5.44
N GLU A 15 8.61 5.82 -5.18
CA GLU A 15 8.84 7.07 -5.92
C GLU A 15 8.58 8.29 -5.02
N ILE A 16 9.42 9.33 -5.16
CA ILE A 16 9.14 10.68 -4.63
C ILE A 16 9.08 11.64 -5.82
N ARG A 17 7.99 12.41 -5.90
CA ARG A 17 7.83 13.47 -6.90
C ARG A 17 8.01 14.83 -6.27
N TYR A 18 8.54 15.74 -7.08
CA TYR A 18 8.80 17.11 -6.71
C TYR A 18 7.95 18.05 -7.56
N SER A 19 7.55 19.19 -6.99
CA SER A 19 6.92 20.28 -7.71
C SER A 19 7.96 21.09 -8.50
N ALA A 20 7.48 22.07 -9.28
CA ALA A 20 8.37 23.00 -10.00
C ALA A 20 9.26 23.83 -9.06
N ASP A 21 8.82 24.01 -7.80
CA ASP A 21 9.53 24.73 -6.74
C ASP A 21 10.48 23.81 -5.94
N GLU A 22 10.77 22.61 -6.44
CA GLU A 22 11.60 21.57 -5.80
C GLU A 22 11.07 21.04 -4.44
N PHE A 23 9.84 21.37 -4.04
CA PHE A 23 9.21 20.79 -2.86
C PHE A 23 8.64 19.39 -3.17
N VAL A 24 8.59 18.53 -2.14
CA VAL A 24 7.92 17.23 -2.28
C VAL A 24 6.45 17.45 -2.55
N SER A 25 5.97 16.91 -3.67
CA SER A 25 4.58 17.00 -4.08
C SER A 25 3.83 15.68 -3.93
N LYS A 26 4.54 14.54 -3.91
CA LYS A 26 3.93 13.22 -3.76
C LYS A 26 4.94 12.20 -3.28
N ILE A 27 4.52 11.31 -2.38
CA ILE A 27 5.29 10.13 -1.99
C ILE A 27 4.47 8.88 -2.31
N VAL A 28 5.05 7.98 -3.08
CA VAL A 28 4.47 6.68 -3.44
C VAL A 28 5.29 5.58 -2.78
N SER A 29 4.66 4.79 -1.91
CA SER A 29 5.26 3.64 -1.24
C SER A 29 4.73 2.31 -1.79
N TYR A 30 5.43 1.22 -1.49
CA TYR A 30 4.92 -0.12 -1.79
C TYR A 30 3.69 -0.44 -0.94
N PHE A 31 3.75 -0.19 0.37
CA PHE A 31 2.66 -0.41 1.33
C PHE A 31 2.29 0.91 2.02
N PRO A 32 1.07 1.06 2.56
CA PRO A 32 0.67 2.26 3.28
C PRO A 32 1.63 2.60 4.43
N PHE A 33 1.93 3.89 4.59
CA PHE A 33 2.62 4.35 5.80
C PHE A 33 1.63 4.39 6.97
N SER A 34 2.11 3.97 8.14
CA SER A 34 1.41 4.22 9.39
C SER A 34 1.39 5.72 9.70
N GLU A 35 0.45 6.16 10.54
CA GLU A 35 0.36 7.58 10.92
C GLU A 35 1.64 8.10 11.58
N SER A 36 2.31 7.30 12.42
CA SER A 36 3.59 7.70 13.02
C SER A 36 4.70 7.88 11.98
N GLU A 37 4.74 7.04 10.94
CA GLU A 37 5.71 7.17 9.85
C GLU A 37 5.41 8.41 9.00
N LYS A 38 4.13 8.69 8.72
CA LYS A 38 3.73 9.92 8.02
C LYS A 38 4.14 11.17 8.80
N GLN A 39 3.87 11.21 10.11
CA GLN A 39 4.25 12.34 10.95
C GLN A 39 5.77 12.55 11.02
N GLU A 40 6.54 11.46 11.05
CA GLU A 40 8.00 11.55 10.97
C GLU A 40 8.47 12.11 9.63
N ILE A 41 7.93 11.64 8.51
CA ILE A 41 8.26 12.16 7.18
C ILE A 41 7.91 13.64 7.09
N ILE A 42 6.70 14.03 7.51
CA ILE A 42 6.26 15.44 7.55
C ILE A 42 7.23 16.29 8.38
N SER A 43 7.66 15.79 9.55
CA SER A 43 8.63 16.47 10.41
C SER A 43 9.99 16.67 9.74
N ILE A 44 10.45 15.68 8.96
CA ILE A 44 11.71 15.77 8.20
C ILE A 44 11.59 16.76 7.04
N LEU A 45 10.45 16.76 6.35
CA LEU A 45 10.19 17.67 5.23
C LEU A 45 9.98 19.12 5.70
N ASN A 46 9.52 19.31 6.95
CA ASN A 46 9.23 20.61 7.55
C ASN A 46 8.26 21.47 6.70
N ILE A 47 7.25 20.81 6.12
CA ILE A 47 6.17 21.43 5.33
C ILE A 47 4.84 20.76 5.69
N GLU A 48 3.73 21.42 5.40
CA GLU A 48 2.41 20.78 5.44
C GLU A 48 2.29 19.85 4.23
N PHE A 49 2.11 18.55 4.48
CA PHE A 49 2.13 17.52 3.44
C PHE A 49 1.20 16.35 3.79
N ASP A 50 0.35 15.94 2.85
CA ASP A 50 -0.59 14.82 3.03
C ASP A 50 -0.71 13.92 1.77
N GLU A 51 0.16 14.11 0.78
CA GLU A 51 0.10 13.42 -0.52
C GLU A 51 0.82 12.06 -0.47
N PHE A 52 0.38 11.20 0.46
CA PHE A 52 0.85 9.83 0.65
C PHE A 52 0.00 8.82 -0.11
N TYR A 53 0.64 8.02 -0.97
CA TYR A 53 0.00 6.97 -1.75
C TYR A 53 0.77 5.66 -1.61
N SER A 54 0.07 4.53 -1.77
CA SER A 54 0.68 3.22 -1.80
C SER A 54 0.25 2.42 -3.03
N ILE A 55 1.16 1.58 -3.53
CA ILE A 55 0.90 0.64 -4.64
C ILE A 55 -0.02 -0.48 -4.16
N PHE A 56 0.26 -1.02 -2.98
CA PHE A 56 -0.58 -2.00 -2.30
C PHE A 56 -1.41 -1.31 -1.23
N THR A 57 -2.62 -1.80 -1.05
CA THR A 57 -3.53 -1.39 0.03
C THR A 57 -3.50 -2.45 1.12
N ASP A 58 -3.49 -2.03 2.39
CA ASP A 58 -3.65 -2.92 3.55
C ASP A 58 -5.12 -3.34 3.74
N THR A 59 -6.04 -2.74 2.99
CA THR A 59 -7.45 -3.08 2.99
C THR A 59 -7.81 -3.83 1.72
N VAL A 60 -8.40 -5.01 1.90
CA VAL A 60 -9.10 -5.72 0.83
C VAL A 60 -10.45 -5.04 0.67
N SER A 61 -10.77 -4.57 -0.53
CA SER A 61 -12.10 -3.99 -0.80
C SER A 61 -13.20 -5.04 -0.62
N ASP A 62 -14.44 -4.62 -0.32
CA ASP A 62 -15.58 -5.54 -0.21
C ASP A 62 -15.76 -6.38 -1.49
N ASP A 63 -15.50 -5.79 -2.66
CA ASP A 63 -15.56 -6.47 -3.95
C ASP A 63 -14.48 -7.56 -4.11
N GLU A 64 -13.24 -7.26 -3.71
CA GLU A 64 -12.14 -8.24 -3.70
C GLU A 64 -12.40 -9.34 -2.66
N TRP A 65 -13.02 -8.98 -1.54
CA TRP A 65 -13.44 -9.92 -0.51
C TRP A 65 -14.55 -10.85 -0.99
N GLU A 66 -15.58 -10.34 -1.66
CA GLU A 66 -16.65 -11.16 -2.27
C GLU A 66 -16.07 -12.14 -3.31
N LYS A 67 -15.20 -11.66 -4.20
CA LYS A 67 -14.51 -12.53 -5.17
C LYS A 67 -13.70 -13.63 -4.48
N THR A 68 -12.99 -13.29 -3.41
CA THR A 68 -12.20 -14.24 -2.64
C THR A 68 -13.10 -15.28 -1.96
N LYS A 69 -14.22 -14.86 -1.37
CA LYS A 69 -15.20 -15.77 -0.76
C LYS A 69 -15.79 -16.75 -1.77
N ASP A 70 -16.12 -16.29 -2.96
CA ASP A 70 -16.70 -17.17 -4.00
C ASP A 70 -15.68 -18.17 -4.54
N GLN A 71 -14.41 -17.77 -4.68
CA GLN A 71 -13.33 -18.70 -5.03
C GLN A 71 -13.12 -19.76 -3.94
N ILE A 72 -13.15 -19.37 -2.67
CA ILE A 72 -13.05 -20.30 -1.53
C ILE A 72 -14.21 -21.30 -1.56
N LYS A 73 -15.46 -20.82 -1.67
CA LYS A 73 -16.65 -21.69 -1.75
C LYS A 73 -16.55 -22.68 -2.90
N LYS A 74 -16.17 -22.21 -4.08
CA LYS A 74 -16.01 -23.06 -5.26
C LYS A 74 -14.94 -24.13 -5.04
N LYS A 75 -13.77 -23.75 -4.52
CA LYS A 75 -12.70 -24.70 -4.22
C LYS A 75 -13.14 -25.76 -3.18
N PHE A 76 -13.85 -25.36 -2.13
CA PHE A 76 -14.41 -26.31 -1.17
C PHE A 76 -15.44 -27.25 -1.80
N GLN A 77 -16.30 -26.76 -2.69
CA GLN A 77 -17.27 -27.59 -3.40
C GLN A 77 -16.60 -28.57 -4.35
N ASP A 78 -15.64 -28.10 -5.15
CA ASP A 78 -14.89 -28.94 -6.08
C ASP A 78 -14.10 -30.02 -5.30
N GLU A 79 -13.43 -29.67 -4.20
CA GLU A 79 -12.65 -30.65 -3.40
C GLU A 79 -13.52 -31.65 -2.60
N LEU A 80 -14.74 -31.27 -2.17
CA LEU A 80 -15.63 -32.16 -1.40
C LEU A 80 -16.51 -33.06 -2.28
N PHE A 81 -16.90 -32.60 -3.48
CA PHE A 81 -17.91 -33.28 -4.30
C PHE A 81 -17.34 -33.94 -5.58
N ASP A 82 -16.09 -33.69 -5.97
CA ASP A 82 -15.43 -34.46 -7.06
C ASP A 82 -14.85 -35.81 -6.59
N ILE A 83 -15.04 -36.22 -5.33
CA ILE A 83 -14.59 -37.53 -4.81
C ILE A 83 -15.53 -38.68 -5.23
N ASP A 84 -16.75 -38.38 -5.68
CA ASP A 84 -17.77 -39.40 -6.02
C ASP A 84 -17.80 -39.82 -7.52
N ASN A 85 -16.84 -39.35 -8.34
CA ASN A 85 -16.79 -39.66 -9.79
C ASN A 85 -15.61 -40.57 -10.20
N PHE A 86 -15.30 -41.62 -9.42
CA PHE A 86 -14.43 -42.74 -9.82
C PHE A 86 -15.08 -44.10 -9.63
#